data_AF-A0A5C7RNA2-F1
#
_entry.id   AF-A0A5C7RNA2-F1
#
_cell.length_a   1.000
_cell.length_b   1.000
_cell.length_c   1.000
_cell.angle_alpha   90.00
_cell.angle_beta   90.00
_cell.angle_gamma   90.00
#
_symmetry.space_group_name_H-M   'P 1'
#
loop_
_entity.id
_entity.type
_entity.pdbx_description
1 polymer ?
#
loop_
_entity_poly.entity_id
_entity_poly.type
_entity_poly.pdbx_seq_one_letter_code
_entity_poly.pdbx_strand_id
1 'polypeptide(L)'
;RGEFNFPKNPQRYFGVPAVYSLENVKYPQPDGSVCGLRPNLGADAALKLDCGAGLGAATHITGAFAFAAAGKALEMVLKPKRPA
;
A
#
# COMPACT_ATOMS: atom_id res chain seq x y z
N ARG A 1 -6.08 11.33 -8.85
CA ARG A 1 -7.05 12.25 -8.18
C ARG A 1 -7.64 13.25 -9.18
N GLY A 2 -6.80 14.04 -9.88
CA GLY A 2 -7.24 15.11 -10.79
C GLY A 2 -8.01 14.65 -12.03
N GLU A 3 -7.71 13.45 -12.55
CA GLU A 3 -8.33 12.92 -13.79
C GLU A 3 -9.63 12.13 -13.55
N PHE A 4 -9.95 11.78 -12.30
CA PHE A 4 -11.04 10.85 -11.96
C PHE A 4 -12.05 11.44 -10.96
N ASN A 5 -12.16 12.78 -10.89
CA ASN A 5 -13.11 13.49 -10.03
C ASN A 5 -13.08 13.11 -8.53
N PHE A 6 -11.96 12.60 -8.03
CA PHE A 6 -11.83 12.35 -6.59
C PHE A 6 -11.82 13.66 -5.80
N PRO A 7 -12.37 13.68 -4.57
CA PRO A 7 -12.38 14.88 -3.74
C PRO A 7 -10.98 15.50 -3.59
N LYS A 8 -10.89 16.82 -3.77
CA LYS A 8 -9.64 17.56 -3.50
C LYS A 8 -9.50 17.93 -2.02
N ASN A 9 -10.62 18.08 -1.31
CA ASN A 9 -10.63 18.38 0.12
C ASN A 9 -10.06 17.19 0.91
N PRO A 10 -8.94 17.34 1.65
CA PRO A 10 -8.34 16.27 2.44
C PRO A 10 -9.24 15.76 3.56
N GLN A 11 -10.24 16.54 3.99
CA GLN A 11 -11.22 16.11 4.98
C GLN A 11 -12.31 15.20 4.41
N ARG A 12 -12.43 15.07 3.08
CA ARG A 12 -13.40 14.15 2.46
C ARG A 12 -12.75 12.81 2.11
N TYR A 13 -13.40 11.75 2.55
CA TYR A 13 -13.04 10.39 2.19
C TYR A 13 -13.24 10.10 0.71
N PHE A 14 -12.41 9.21 0.18
CA PHE A 14 -12.52 8.73 -1.20
C PHE A 14 -13.56 7.64 -1.38
N GLY A 15 -14.10 7.10 -0.28
CA GLY A 15 -15.03 5.98 -0.32
C GLY A 15 -14.38 4.65 -0.73
N VAL A 16 -13.05 4.63 -0.93
CA VAL A 16 -12.27 3.43 -1.26
C VAL A 16 -11.55 2.97 0.01
N PRO A 17 -11.98 1.88 0.66
CA PRO A 17 -11.27 1.30 1.78
C PRO A 17 -9.94 0.70 1.31
N ALA A 18 -8.89 0.88 2.10
CA ALA A 18 -7.55 0.39 1.80
C ALA A 18 -6.94 -0.29 3.03
N VAL A 19 -6.25 -1.40 2.80
CA VAL A 19 -5.41 -2.07 3.81
C VAL A 19 -4.01 -1.49 3.70
N TYR A 20 -3.46 -1.01 4.81
CA TYR A 20 -2.12 -0.45 4.89
C TYR A 20 -1.48 -0.77 6.25
N SER A 21 -0.15 -0.67 6.31
CA SER A 21 0.60 -0.75 7.56
C SER A 21 1.06 0.64 7.99
N LEU A 22 1.16 0.84 9.30
CA LEU A 22 1.80 2.02 9.90
C LEU A 22 3.32 1.87 10.00
N GLU A 23 3.88 0.70 9.65
CA GLU A 23 5.32 0.50 9.58
C GLU A 23 5.92 1.33 8.44
N ASN A 24 6.94 2.12 8.76
CA ASN A 24 7.69 2.87 7.77
C ASN A 24 8.45 1.92 6.83
N VAL A 25 8.51 2.29 5.55
CA VAL A 25 9.23 1.54 4.52
C VAL A 25 10.72 1.43 4.88
N LYS A 26 11.26 0.21 4.80
CA LYS A 26 12.69 -0.07 4.94
C LYS A 26 13.32 -0.22 3.56
N TYR A 27 14.37 0.54 3.31
CA TYR A 27 15.09 0.59 2.05
C TYR A 27 16.41 -0.19 2.14
N PRO A 28 16.72 -1.02 1.12
CA PRO A 28 18.01 -1.69 1.03
C PRO A 28 19.13 -0.66 0.82
N GLN A 29 20.27 -0.91 1.45
CA GLN A 29 21.46 -0.06 1.37
C GLN A 29 22.58 -0.77 0.57
N PRO A 30 23.54 -0.01 -0.01
CA PRO A 30 24.65 -0.59 -0.77
C PRO A 30 25.55 -1.53 0.04
N ASP A 31 25.57 -1.38 1.36
CA ASP A 31 26.32 -2.23 2.29
C ASP A 31 25.58 -3.53 2.67
N GLY A 32 24.41 -3.79 2.09
CA GLY A 32 23.57 -4.96 2.36
C GLY A 32 22.66 -4.82 3.58
N SER A 33 22.72 -3.70 4.31
CA SER A 33 21.80 -3.42 5.41
C SER A 33 20.44 -2.89 4.92
N VAL A 34 19.50 -2.71 5.84
CA VAL A 34 18.22 -2.04 5.59
C VAL A 34 18.00 -0.91 6.59
N CYS A 35 17.47 0.23 6.15
CA CYS A 35 17.16 1.34 7.04
C CYS A 35 15.95 2.15 6.55
N GLY A 36 15.47 3.11 7.36
CA GLY A 36 14.30 3.94 7.02
C GLY A 36 14.60 5.11 6.07
N LEU A 37 15.87 5.33 5.71
CA LEU A 37 16.26 6.43 4.83
C LEU A 37 16.27 5.94 3.38
N ARG A 38 15.45 6.60 2.55
CA ARG A 38 15.42 6.35 1.11
C ARG A 38 16.79 6.74 0.53
N PRO A 39 17.51 5.81 -0.12
CA PRO A 39 18.78 6.16 -0.74
C PRO A 39 18.54 7.14 -1.91
N ASN A 40 19.53 7.99 -2.20
CA ASN A 40 19.54 8.86 -3.39
C ASN A 40 19.80 8.02 -4.66
N LEU A 41 18.87 7.12 -4.98
CA LEU A 41 18.85 6.40 -6.24
C LEU A 41 18.02 7.24 -7.24
N GLY A 42 18.49 7.33 -8.49
CA GLY A 42 17.80 8.05 -9.56
C GLY A 42 16.33 7.61 -9.68
N ALA A 43 15.47 8.49 -10.22
CA ALA A 43 14.01 8.36 -10.20
C ALA A 43 13.47 6.99 -10.68
N ASP A 44 14.20 6.30 -11.56
CA ASP A 44 13.82 5.02 -12.18
C ASP A 44 14.19 3.75 -11.39
N ALA A 45 15.00 3.86 -10.34
CA ALA A 45 15.45 2.70 -9.56
C ALA A 45 14.47 2.37 -8.42
N ALA A 46 13.88 3.36 -7.77
CA ALA A 46 13.27 3.23 -6.45
C ALA A 46 11.84 2.66 -6.40
N LEU A 47 11.27 2.18 -7.52
CA LEU A 47 9.87 1.74 -7.60
C LEU A 47 9.66 0.40 -8.32
N LYS A 48 10.73 -0.31 -8.67
CA LYS A 48 10.59 -1.68 -9.18
C LYS A 48 10.35 -2.63 -8.00
N LEU A 49 9.66 -3.74 -8.24
CA LEU A 49 9.56 -4.86 -7.28
C LEU A 49 10.50 -5.98 -7.74
N ASP A 50 11.72 -5.62 -8.10
CA ASP A 50 12.78 -6.55 -8.45
C ASP A 50 13.83 -6.61 -7.34
N CYS A 51 14.59 -7.70 -7.29
CA CYS A 51 15.68 -7.88 -6.32
C CYS A 51 16.89 -6.96 -6.57
N GLY A 52 16.86 -6.11 -7.61
CA GLY A 52 18.02 -5.31 -8.02
C GLY A 52 17.96 -3.85 -7.53
N ALA A 53 16.79 -3.21 -7.64
CA ALA A 53 16.59 -1.81 -7.28
C ALA A 53 15.32 -1.57 -6.45
N GLY A 54 14.53 -2.62 -6.22
CA GLY A 54 13.20 -2.53 -5.64
C GLY A 54 13.09 -2.61 -4.11
N LEU A 55 11.87 -2.38 -3.62
CA LEU A 55 11.51 -2.72 -2.25
C LEU A 55 11.41 -4.23 -2.09
N GLY A 56 12.03 -4.76 -1.03
CA GLY A 56 11.88 -6.16 -0.66
C GLY A 56 10.46 -6.48 -0.21
N ALA A 57 10.06 -7.75 -0.35
CA ALA A 57 8.77 -8.26 0.10
C ALA A 57 8.93 -9.60 0.82
N ALA A 58 8.03 -9.87 1.76
CA ALA A 58 7.97 -11.14 2.47
C ALA A 58 6.54 -11.70 2.38
N THR A 59 6.42 -12.99 2.01
CA THR A 59 5.14 -13.67 1.77
C THR A 59 4.18 -13.55 2.95
N HIS A 60 4.68 -13.67 4.17
CA HIS A 60 3.84 -13.57 5.38
C HIS A 60 3.21 -12.17 5.53
N ILE A 61 3.89 -11.11 5.08
CA ILE A 61 3.38 -9.74 5.14
C ILE A 61 2.35 -9.52 4.03
N THR A 62 2.70 -9.83 2.77
CA THR A 62 1.80 -9.63 1.63
C THR A 62 0.57 -10.52 1.72
N GLY A 63 0.72 -11.75 2.21
CA GLY A 63 -0.38 -12.67 2.50
C GLY A 63 -1.32 -12.13 3.58
N ALA A 64 -0.79 -11.60 4.69
CA ALA A 64 -1.61 -11.01 5.74
C ALA A 64 -2.44 -9.81 5.22
N PHE A 65 -1.83 -8.95 4.39
CA PHE A 65 -2.55 -7.85 3.74
C PHE A 65 -3.69 -8.36 2.85
N ALA A 66 -3.44 -9.40 2.06
CA ALA A 66 -4.46 -10.00 1.21
C ALA A 66 -5.62 -10.60 2.01
N PHE A 67 -5.31 -11.31 3.11
CA PHE A 67 -6.34 -11.87 3.99
C PHE A 67 -7.16 -10.78 4.69
N ALA A 68 -6.53 -9.70 5.15
CA ALA A 68 -7.26 -8.55 5.71
C ALA A 68 -8.19 -7.89 4.68
N ALA A 69 -7.72 -7.73 3.43
CA ALA A 69 -8.52 -7.17 2.34
C ALA A 69 -9.72 -8.07 2.01
N ALA A 70 -9.51 -9.40 1.94
CA ALA A 70 -10.57 -10.37 1.70
C ALA A 70 -11.63 -10.33 2.82
N GLY A 71 -11.21 -10.31 4.08
CA GLY A 71 -12.13 -10.19 5.22
C GLY A 71 -12.98 -8.91 5.14
N LYS A 72 -12.36 -7.79 4.76
CA LYS A 72 -13.08 -6.53 4.60
C LYS A 72 -14.06 -6.55 3.41
N ALA A 73 -13.70 -7.20 2.31
CA ALA A 73 -14.60 -7.38 1.16
C ALA A 73 -15.82 -8.23 1.53
N LEU A 74 -15.63 -9.33 2.27
CA LEU A 74 -16.72 -10.17 2.77
C LEU A 74 -17.68 -9.37 3.67
N GLU A 75 -17.16 -8.57 4.61
CA GLU A 75 -17.99 -7.69 5.45
C GLU A 75 -18.85 -6.72 4.61
N MET A 76 -18.30 -6.16 3.53
CA MET A 76 -19.03 -5.25 2.66
C MET A 76 -20.13 -5.94 1.86
N VAL A 77 -19.87 -7.13 1.33
CA VAL A 77 -20.84 -7.88 0.52
C VAL A 77 -21.97 -8.43 1.39
N LEU A 78 -21.68 -8.84 2.63
CA LEU A 78 -22.67 -9.39 3.56
C LEU A 78 -23.53 -8.31 4.24
N LYS A 79 -23.17 -7.03 4.16
CA LYS A 79 -23.98 -5.95 4.74
C LYS A 79 -25.36 -5.89 4.06
N PRO A 80 -26.47 -5.94 4.83
CA PRO A 80 -27.80 -5.83 4.26
C PRO A 80 -27.94 -4.48 3.55
N LYS A 81 -28.45 -4.50 2.31
CA LYS A 81 -28.77 -3.28 1.58
C LYS A 81 -29.81 -2.50 2.38
N ARG A 82 -29.53 -1.24 2.67
CA ARG A 82 -30.52 -0.33 3.26
C ARG A 82 -31.68 -0.22 2.26
N PRO A 83 -32.94 -0.43 2.69
CA PRO A 83 -34.08 -0.20 1.80
C PRO A 83 -34.04 1.26 1.32
N ALA A 84 -34.35 1.42 0.02
CA ALA A 84 -34.33 2.71 -0.67
C ALA A 84 -35.34 3.70 -0.08
#